data_AF-A0A9W4PBH7-F1
#
_entry.id   AF-A0A9W4PBH7-F1
#
_cell.length_a   1.000
_cell.length_b   1.000
_cell.length_c   1.000
_cell.angle_alpha   90.00
_cell.angle_beta   90.00
_cell.angle_gamma   90.00
#
_symmetry.space_group_name_H-M   'P 1'
#
loop_
_entity.id
_entity.type
_entity.pdbx_description
1 polymer ?
#
loop_
_entity_poly.entity_id
_entity_poly.type
_entity_poly.pdbx_seq_one_letter_code
_entity_poly.pdbx_strand_id
1 'polypeptide(L)'
;MKVSWKWRSDYRHSQNPFFQEQYKQVLSQVNFYMGQHKARHGFVLTDTELVGVKRLDTNGRLAVSLAIPWTAGGHGQLTVLMGIWYLGMLAAEGTNWTL
;
A
#
# COMPACT_ATOMS: atom_id res chain seq x y z
N MET A 1 -13.76 12.96 -11.12
CA MET A 1 -12.41 13.55 -11.13
C MET A 1 -11.60 12.87 -10.02
N LYS A 2 -10.57 12.08 -10.35
CA LYS A 2 -9.90 11.15 -9.41
C LYS A 2 -8.91 11.90 -8.51
N VAL A 3 -9.17 11.94 -7.21
CA VAL A 3 -8.43 12.70 -6.18
C VAL A 3 -7.20 11.96 -5.64
N SER A 4 -6.59 11.07 -6.43
CA SER A 4 -5.57 10.14 -5.93
C SER A 4 -4.23 10.79 -5.56
N TRP A 5 -4.06 12.10 -5.79
CA TRP A 5 -2.87 12.85 -5.38
C TRP A 5 -2.96 13.41 -3.95
N LYS A 6 -4.16 13.45 -3.33
CA LYS A 6 -4.32 13.91 -1.94
C LYS A 6 -4.52 12.77 -0.94
N TRP A 7 -4.44 11.52 -1.38
CA TRP A 7 -4.66 10.40 -0.47
C TRP A 7 -3.52 10.34 0.55
N ARG A 8 -3.86 10.14 1.82
CA ARG A 8 -2.89 9.93 2.89
C ARG A 8 -3.27 8.73 3.74
N SER A 9 -2.27 7.96 4.14
CA SER A 9 -2.38 6.80 5.02
C SER A 9 -2.98 7.17 6.38
N ASP A 10 -2.68 8.36 6.88
CA ASP A 10 -3.20 8.94 8.12
C ASP A 10 -4.74 9.05 8.14
N TYR A 11 -5.40 9.07 6.98
CA TYR A 11 -6.87 9.10 6.91
C TYR A 11 -7.53 7.91 7.60
N ARG A 12 -6.80 6.80 7.79
CA ARG A 12 -7.20 5.65 8.60
C ARG A 12 -7.63 6.03 10.02
N HIS A 13 -7.03 7.09 10.58
CA HIS A 13 -7.27 7.54 11.95
C HIS A 13 -8.11 8.81 12.02
N SER A 14 -8.56 9.33 10.87
CA SER A 14 -9.36 10.55 10.83
C SER A 14 -10.73 10.32 11.48
N GLN A 15 -11.18 11.28 12.28
CA GLN A 15 -12.55 11.30 12.80
C GLN A 15 -13.56 11.80 11.76
N ASN A 16 -13.09 12.40 10.66
CA ASN A 16 -13.95 12.88 9.59
C ASN A 16 -14.40 11.70 8.70
N PRO A 17 -15.71 11.43 8.57
CA PRO A 17 -16.24 10.35 7.75
C PRO A 17 -15.78 10.41 6.29
N PHE A 18 -15.63 11.61 5.75
CA PHE A 18 -15.19 11.82 4.37
C PHE A 18 -13.77 11.25 4.13
N PHE A 19 -12.83 11.51 5.03
CA PHE A 19 -11.46 10.99 4.90
C PHE A 19 -11.41 9.46 5.10
N GLN A 20 -12.24 8.93 6.01
CA GLN A 20 -12.38 7.48 6.19
C GLN A 20 -12.94 6.79 4.94
N GLU A 21 -13.91 7.40 4.29
CA GLU A 21 -14.47 6.90 3.03
C GLU A 21 -13.42 6.92 1.92
N GLN A 22 -12.69 8.03 1.76
CA GLN A 22 -11.58 8.13 0.80
C GLN A 22 -10.48 7.10 1.07
N TYR A 23 -10.14 6.85 2.34
CA TYR A 23 -9.19 5.83 2.73
C TYR A 23 -9.64 4.45 2.25
N LYS A 24 -10.88 4.07 2.56
CA LYS A 24 -11.47 2.78 2.16
C LYS A 24 -11.64 2.66 0.64
N GLN A 25 -11.97 3.73 -0.05
CA GLN A 25 -12.17 3.74 -1.51
C GLN A 25 -10.87 3.45 -2.27
N VAL A 26 -9.74 3.99 -1.82
CA VAL A 26 -8.44 3.68 -2.43
C VAL A 26 -8.05 2.23 -2.15
N LEU A 27 -8.24 1.74 -0.91
CA LEU A 27 -7.95 0.35 -0.58
C LEU A 27 -8.85 -0.63 -1.33
N SER A 28 -10.14 -0.31 -1.52
CA SER A 28 -11.05 -1.17 -2.30
C SER A 28 -10.65 -1.24 -3.77
N GLN A 29 -10.19 -0.11 -4.35
CA GLN A 29 -9.66 -0.08 -5.70
C GLN A 29 -8.38 -0.93 -5.84
N VAL A 30 -7.43 -0.80 -4.91
CA VAL A 30 -6.21 -1.63 -4.90
C VAL A 30 -6.58 -3.11 -4.77
N ASN A 31 -7.47 -3.46 -3.84
CA ASN A 31 -7.91 -4.84 -3.63
C ASN A 31 -8.61 -5.45 -4.85
N PHE A 32 -9.42 -4.64 -5.54
CA PHE A 32 -10.09 -5.04 -6.77
C PHE A 32 -9.07 -5.43 -7.84
N TYR A 33 -8.09 -4.56 -8.13
CA TYR A 33 -7.04 -4.86 -9.11
C TYR A 33 -6.16 -6.02 -8.68
N MET A 34 -5.80 -6.11 -7.40
CA MET A 34 -5.07 -7.26 -6.87
C MET A 34 -5.83 -8.58 -7.09
N GLY A 35 -7.15 -8.57 -6.91
CA GLY A 35 -8.01 -9.73 -7.20
C GLY A 35 -8.04 -10.11 -8.67
N GLN A 36 -8.22 -9.12 -9.55
CA GLN A 36 -8.24 -9.34 -11.00
C GLN A 36 -6.94 -9.97 -11.51
N HIS A 37 -5.79 -9.56 -10.96
CA HIS A 37 -4.48 -10.05 -11.39
C HIS A 37 -3.90 -11.15 -10.50
N LYS A 38 -4.70 -11.72 -9.57
CA LYS A 38 -4.25 -12.74 -8.60
C LYS A 38 -2.98 -12.33 -7.83
N ALA A 39 -2.81 -11.02 -7.61
CA ALA A 39 -1.67 -10.46 -6.91
C ALA A 39 -1.85 -10.54 -5.39
N ARG A 40 -0.83 -11.04 -4.70
CA ARG A 40 -0.77 -11.10 -3.23
C ARG A 40 -0.30 -9.79 -2.60
N HIS A 41 0.55 -9.06 -3.31
CA HIS A 41 1.16 -7.81 -2.88
C HIS A 41 0.77 -6.69 -3.85
N GLY A 42 0.54 -5.51 -3.31
CA GLY A 42 0.21 -4.29 -4.01
C GLY A 42 0.68 -3.09 -3.21
N PHE A 43 0.44 -1.89 -3.71
CA PHE A 43 0.84 -0.67 -3.02
C PHE A 43 0.00 0.53 -3.44
N VAL A 44 0.03 1.57 -2.62
CA VAL A 44 -0.42 2.92 -2.94
C VAL A 44 0.83 3.80 -2.96
N LEU A 45 1.04 4.51 -4.06
CA LEU A 45 2.11 5.49 -4.20
C LEU A 45 1.49 6.86 -4.45
N THR A 46 1.87 7.84 -3.64
CA THR A 46 1.46 9.23 -3.79
C THR A 46 2.68 10.14 -3.93
N ASP A 47 2.45 11.43 -4.05
CA ASP A 47 3.48 12.48 -4.02
C ASP A 47 4.14 12.64 -2.63
N THR A 48 3.58 12.01 -1.59
CA THR A 48 4.04 12.16 -0.19
C THR A 48 4.57 10.86 0.40
N GLU A 49 4.05 9.70 -0.01
CA GLU A 49 4.38 8.43 0.63
C GLU A 49 4.17 7.19 -0.26
N LEU A 50 4.78 6.09 0.16
CA LEU A 50 4.51 4.74 -0.30
C LEU A 50 3.87 3.92 0.83
N VAL A 51 2.81 3.19 0.52
CA VAL A 51 2.15 2.26 1.43
C VAL A 51 2.04 0.89 0.78
N GLY A 52 2.61 -0.13 1.43
CA GLY A 52 2.48 -1.52 1.02
C GLY A 52 1.13 -2.10 1.43
N VAL A 53 0.56 -2.92 0.55
CA VAL A 53 -0.71 -3.62 0.76
C VAL A 53 -0.51 -5.11 0.50
N LYS A 54 -0.93 -5.95 1.44
CA LYS A 54 -0.91 -7.41 1.28
C LYS A 54 -2.31 -7.96 1.43
N ARG A 55 -2.74 -8.74 0.45
CA ARG A 55 -4.01 -9.47 0.54
C ARG A 55 -3.81 -10.70 1.41
N LEU A 56 -4.63 -10.82 2.44
CA LEU A 56 -4.55 -11.90 3.43
C LEU A 56 -5.33 -13.13 2.98
N ASP A 57 -6.46 -12.92 2.30
CA ASP A 57 -7.35 -13.97 1.84
C ASP A 57 -8.18 -13.55 0.61
N THR A 58 -8.96 -14.49 0.09
CA THR A 58 -9.91 -14.26 -1.00
C THR A 58 -11.09 -13.39 -0.59
N ASN A 59 -11.42 -13.32 0.71
CA ASN A 59 -12.52 -12.51 1.27
C ASN A 59 -12.23 -11.00 1.27
N GLY A 60 -11.06 -10.60 0.78
CA GLY A 60 -10.71 -9.20 0.58
C GLY A 60 -10.14 -8.55 1.84
N ARG A 61 -9.72 -9.33 2.84
CA ARG A 61 -8.98 -8.78 3.99
C ARG A 61 -7.59 -8.34 3.55
N LEU A 62 -7.21 -7.14 3.97
CA LEU A 62 -5.93 -6.52 3.65
C LEU A 62 -5.12 -6.27 4.92
N ALA A 63 -3.83 -6.53 4.85
CA ALA A 63 -2.84 -5.90 5.72
C ALA A 63 -2.26 -4.68 5.00
N VAL A 64 -2.18 -3.56 5.72
CA VAL A 64 -1.65 -2.29 5.20
C VAL A 64 -0.44 -1.93 6.05
N SER A 65 0.69 -1.66 5.41
CA SER A 65 1.93 -1.30 6.10
C SER A 65 1.87 0.09 6.71
N LEU A 66 2.87 0.43 7.52
CA LEU A 66 3.19 1.83 7.80
C LEU A 66 3.61 2.53 6.49
N ALA A 67 3.37 3.83 6.45
CA ALA A 67 3.78 4.66 5.33
C ALA A 67 5.29 4.91 5.35
N ILE A 68 5.87 4.92 4.15
CA ILE A 68 7.24 5.32 3.90
C ILE A 68 7.20 6.69 3.23
N PRO A 69 7.51 7.78 3.94
CA PRO A 69 7.51 9.11 3.33
C PRO A 69 8.68 9.26 2.34
N TRP A 70 8.53 10.10 1.32
CA TRP A 70 9.64 10.39 0.38
C TRP A 70 10.87 11.00 1.05
N THR A 71 10.69 11.63 2.21
CA THR A 71 11.78 12.19 3.01
C THR A 71 12.52 11.14 3.85
N ALA A 72 12.07 9.88 3.88
CA ALA A 72 12.76 8.80 4.59
C ALA A 72 14.09 8.47 3.90
N GLY A 73 15.16 8.39 4.69
CA GLY A 73 16.51 8.11 4.20
C GLY A 73 17.55 8.13 5.30
N GLY A 74 18.65 7.40 5.08
CA GLY A 74 19.73 7.24 6.05
C GLY A 74 19.82 5.82 6.62
N HIS A 75 20.79 5.60 7.51
CA HIS A 75 21.07 4.28 8.06
C HIS A 75 19.85 3.71 8.81
N GLY A 76 19.45 2.51 8.42
CA GLY A 76 18.33 1.77 9.03
C GLY A 76 16.94 2.24 8.64
N GLN A 77 16.80 3.22 7.74
CA GLN A 77 15.48 3.67 7.26
C GLN A 77 15.15 3.08 5.90
N LEU A 78 13.94 2.54 5.78
CA LEU A 78 13.39 2.09 4.50
C LEU A 78 13.01 3.30 3.66
N THR A 79 13.54 3.38 2.44
CA THR A 79 13.22 4.44 1.47
C THR A 79 12.09 4.00 0.53
N VAL A 80 11.42 4.95 -0.11
CA VAL A 80 10.38 4.64 -1.11
C VAL A 80 10.95 3.77 -2.24
N LEU A 81 12.14 4.10 -2.76
CA LEU A 81 12.77 3.34 -3.84
C LEU A 81 13.09 1.90 -3.42
N MET A 82 13.64 1.72 -2.22
CA MET A 82 13.90 0.38 -1.68
C MET A 82 12.59 -0.39 -1.43
N GLY A 83 11.55 0.29 -0.96
CA GLY A 83 10.22 -0.31 -0.78
C GLY A 83 9.61 -0.81 -2.10
N ILE A 84 9.72 -0.03 -3.18
CA ILE A 84 9.28 -0.44 -4.52
C ILE A 84 10.10 -1.64 -5.02
N TRP A 85 11.42 -1.59 -4.88
CA TRP A 85 12.29 -2.70 -5.26
C TRP A 85 11.91 -3.99 -4.51
N TYR A 86 11.69 -3.90 -3.20
CA TYR A 86 11.30 -5.04 -2.36
C TYR A 86 9.91 -5.58 -2.74
N LEU A 87 8.95 -4.71 -3.06
CA LEU A 87 7.64 -5.15 -3.59
C LEU A 87 7.78 -5.89 -4.92
N GLY A 88 8.70 -5.46 -5.79
CA GLY A 88 9.05 -6.16 -7.02
C GLY A 88 9.58 -7.57 -6.74
N MET A 89 10.48 -7.69 -5.77
CA MET A 89 10.99 -8.99 -5.30
C MET A 89 9.85 -9.90 -4.80
N LEU A 90 8.97 -9.37 -3.95
CA LEU A 90 7.81 -10.09 -3.43
C LEU A 90 6.76 -10.47 -4.50
N ALA A 91 6.73 -9.76 -5.63
CA ALA A 91 5.84 -10.05 -6.75
C ALA A 91 6.43 -11.09 -7.70
N ALA A 92 7.76 -11.08 -7.88
CA ALA A 92 8.49 -12.08 -8.65
C ALA A 92 8.49 -13.45 -7.95
N GLU A 93 8.33 -13.48 -6.63
CA GLU A 93 8.48 -14.68 -5.82
C GLU A 93 7.13 -15.32 -5.48
N GLY A 94 6.90 -16.55 -5.97
CA GLY A 94 5.63 -17.27 -5.82
C GLY A 94 5.30 -17.69 -4.38
N THR A 95 6.25 -18.31 -3.65
CA THR A 95 5.94 -18.98 -2.37
C THR A 95 7.05 -19.08 -1.31
N ASN A 96 8.34 -18.83 -1.58
CA ASN A 96 9.42 -19.26 -0.68
C ASN A 96 10.52 -18.23 -0.39
N TRP A 97 10.25 -17.28 0.49
CA TRP A 97 11.30 -16.65 1.28
C TRP A 97 10.95 -16.71 2.77
N THR A 98 11.82 -17.37 3.53
CA THR A 98 11.97 -17.23 4.98
C THR A 98 13.23 -16.39 5.21
N LEU A 99 13.10 -15.31 6.00
CA LEU A 99 14.24 -14.62 6.61
C LEU A 99 15.08 -15.59 7.44
#